data_AF-A0ABD4QAH0-F1
#
_entry.id   AF-A0ABD4QAH0-F1
#
_cell.length_a   1.000
_cell.length_b   1.000
_cell.length_c   1.000
_cell.angle_alpha   90.00
_cell.angle_beta   90.00
_cell.angle_gamma   90.00
#
_symmetry.space_group_name_H-M   'P 1'
#
loop_
_entity.id
_entity.type
_entity.pdbx_description
1 polymer ?
#
loop_
_entity_poly.entity_id
_entity_poly.type
_entity_poly.pdbx_seq_one_letter_code
_entity_poly.pdbx_strand_id
1 'polypeptide(L)'
;LPLTAWLVEVFSLRRVMWTGSLIFLLASVACSWAPNLETMITLRVVQGAAGAVLIPLSFQLIITELPASKMAMGMALFSLAN
;
A
#
# COMPACT_ATOMS: atom_id res chain seq x y z
N LEU A 1 -0.18 -12.51 -1.43
CA LEU A 1 0.60 -12.64 -0.17
C LEU A 1 2.04 -13.14 -0.37
N PRO A 2 2.37 -14.16 -1.20
CA PRO A 2 3.78 -14.58 -1.34
C PRO A 2 4.65 -13.56 -2.09
N LEU A 3 4.13 -12.90 -3.13
CA LEU A 3 4.86 -11.88 -3.89
C LEU A 3 5.19 -10.63 -3.05
N THR A 4 4.26 -10.21 -2.19
CA THR A 4 4.46 -9.08 -1.27
C THR A 4 5.48 -9.40 -0.18
N ALA A 5 5.46 -10.63 0.36
CA ALA A 5 6.46 -11.07 1.33
C ALA A 5 7.87 -11.14 0.69
N TRP A 6 7.96 -11.70 -0.52
CA TRP A 6 9.22 -11.77 -1.27
C TRP A 6 9.76 -10.39 -1.65
N LEU A 7 8.90 -9.45 -2.07
CA LEU A 7 9.32 -8.08 -2.38
C LEU A 7 9.90 -7.38 -1.14
N VAL A 8 9.36 -7.64 0.05
CA VAL A 8 9.80 -7.03 1.31
C VAL A 8 11.11 -7.63 1.82
N GLU A 9 11.30 -8.93 1.63
CA GLU A 9 12.55 -9.62 1.95
C GLU A 9 13.70 -9.11 1.08
N VAL A 10 13.44 -8.82 -0.21
CA VAL A 10 14.46 -8.33 -1.15
C VAL A 10 14.64 -6.81 -1.05
N PHE A 11 13.54 -6.05 -0.95
CA PHE A 11 13.53 -4.60 -0.81
C PHE A 11 12.93 -4.26 0.53
N SER A 12 13.78 -3.79 1.47
CA SER A 12 13.39 -3.42 2.84
C SER A 12 11.97 -2.84 2.92
N LEU A 13 11.16 -3.31 3.88
CA LEU A 13 9.75 -2.96 4.08
C LEU A 13 9.43 -1.48 3.82
N ARG A 14 10.27 -0.58 4.34
CA ARG A 14 10.16 0.87 4.13
C ARG A 14 10.18 1.28 2.65
N ARG A 15 11.07 0.72 1.83
CA ARG A 15 11.15 1.06 0.39
C ARG A 15 9.89 0.63 -0.34
N VAL A 16 9.39 -0.57 -0.08
CA VAL A 16 8.18 -1.11 -0.73
C VAL A 16 6.95 -0.27 -0.37
N MET A 17 6.83 0.16 0.89
CA MET A 17 5.78 1.09 1.29
C MET A 17 5.88 2.42 0.55
N TRP A 18 7.06 3.05 0.52
CA TRP A 18 7.27 4.32 -0.20
C TRP A 18 6.99 4.20 -1.70
N THR A 19 7.48 3.15 -2.35
CA THR A 19 7.24 2.93 -3.78
C THR A 19 5.78 2.63 -4.08
N GLY A 20 5.11 1.83 -3.24
CA GLY A 20 3.69 1.51 -3.39
C GLY A 20 2.81 2.75 -3.24
N SER A 21 3.07 3.57 -2.21
CA SER A 21 2.38 4.84 -2.01
C SER A 21 2.64 5.83 -3.16
N LEU A 22 3.86 5.88 -3.69
CA LEU A 22 4.19 6.74 -4.83
C LEU A 22 3.43 6.30 -6.10
N ILE A 23 3.40 5.00 -6.39
CA ILE A 23 2.63 4.45 -7.53
C ILE A 23 1.14 4.75 -7.36
N PHE A 24 0.59 4.56 -6.15
CA PHE A 24 -0.81 4.85 -5.86
C PHE A 24 -1.14 6.33 -6.10
N LEU A 25 -0.28 7.24 -5.64
CA LEU A 25 -0.45 8.68 -5.80
C LEU A 25 -0.39 9.08 -7.28
N LEU A 26 0.63 8.60 -8.01
CA LEU A 26 0.82 8.89 -9.44
C LEU A 26 -0.33 8.33 -10.27
N ALA A 27 -0.78 7.12 -10.00
CA ALA A 27 -1.94 6.53 -10.68
C ALA A 27 -3.23 7.31 -10.39
N SER A 28 -3.39 7.86 -9.19
CA SER A 28 -4.54 8.71 -8.82
C SER A 28 -4.57 10.00 -9.65
N VAL A 29 -3.43 10.69 -9.73
CA VAL A 29 -3.29 11.93 -10.52
C VAL A 29 -3.44 11.63 -12.01
N ALA A 30 -2.88 10.53 -12.48
CA ALA A 30 -3.03 10.08 -13.86
C ALA A 30 -4.50 9.75 -14.20
N CYS A 31 -5.27 9.20 -13.26
CA CYS A 31 -6.71 8.97 -13.45
C CYS A 31 -7.49 10.27 -13.68
N SER A 32 -7.08 11.38 -13.03
CA SER A 32 -7.73 12.69 -13.24
C SER A 32 -7.53 13.22 -14.67
N TRP A 33 -6.47 12.80 -15.35
CA TRP A 33 -6.16 13.20 -16.72
C TRP A 33 -6.57 12.15 -17.77
N ALA A 34 -7.28 11.09 -17.37
CA ALA A 34 -7.60 9.97 -18.24
C ALA A 34 -8.53 10.42 -19.41
N PRO A 35 -8.10 10.28 -20.68
CA PRO A 35 -8.86 10.75 -21.83
C PRO A 35 -9.97 9.79 -22.28
N ASN A 36 -9.98 8.55 -21.78
CA ASN A 36 -10.95 7.52 -22.14
C ASN A 36 -11.16 6.50 -21.00
N LEU A 37 -12.27 5.76 -21.06
CA LEU A 37 -12.70 4.84 -20.02
C LEU A 37 -11.70 3.67 -19.82
N GLU A 38 -11.11 3.15 -20.90
CA GLU A 38 -10.13 2.08 -20.82
C GLU A 38 -8.85 2.50 -20.07
N THR A 39 -8.35 3.71 -20.33
CA THR A 39 -7.20 4.27 -19.58
C THR A 39 -7.57 4.46 -18.10
N MET A 40 -8.80 4.88 -17.80
CA MET A 40 -9.26 5.00 -16.41
C MET A 40 -9.31 3.64 -15.69
N ILE A 41 -9.80 2.59 -16.35
CA ILE A 41 -9.89 1.24 -15.78
C ILE A 41 -8.49 0.66 -15.55
N THR A 42 -7.61 0.74 -16.54
CA THR A 42 -6.24 0.23 -16.43
C THR A 42 -5.47 0.92 -15.31
N LEU A 43 -5.55 2.25 -15.19
CA LEU A 43 -4.95 2.99 -14.08
C LEU A 43 -5.54 2.60 -12.72
N ARG A 44 -6.84 2.33 -12.63
CA ARG A 44 -7.49 1.84 -11.40
C ARG A 44 -7.06 0.43 -11.02
N VAL A 45 -6.80 -0.44 -11.99
CA VAL A 45 -6.22 -1.78 -11.71
C VAL A 45 -4.83 -1.64 -11.13
N VAL A 46 -3.98 -0.77 -11.71
CA VAL A 46 -2.63 -0.49 -11.18
C VAL A 46 -2.71 0.12 -9.77
N GLN A 47 -3.61 1.09 -9.57
CA GLN A 47 -3.81 1.74 -8.29
C GLN A 47 -4.33 0.76 -7.22
N GLY A 48 -5.27 -0.11 -7.58
CA GLY A 48 -5.78 -1.17 -6.70
C GLY A 48 -4.73 -2.22 -6.35
N ALA A 49 -3.88 -2.60 -7.31
CA ALA A 49 -2.75 -3.49 -7.07
C ALA A 49 -1.75 -2.87 -6.09
N ALA A 50 -1.42 -1.57 -6.25
CA ALA A 50 -0.56 -0.86 -5.31
C ALA A 50 -1.19 -0.79 -3.89
N GLY A 51 -2.49 -0.50 -3.78
CA GLY A 51 -3.20 -0.48 -2.51
C GLY A 51 -3.27 -1.84 -1.81
N ALA A 52 -3.48 -2.92 -2.57
CA ALA A 52 -3.54 -4.28 -2.03
C ALA A 52 -2.23 -4.74 -1.38
N VAL A 53 -1.09 -4.20 -1.84
CA VAL A 53 0.23 -4.45 -1.26
C VAL A 53 0.44 -3.66 0.04
N LEU A 54 -0.10 -2.44 0.14
CA LEU A 54 0.12 -1.55 1.30
C LEU A 54 -0.55 -2.02 2.59
N ILE A 55 -1.70 -2.69 2.50
CA ILE A 55 -2.44 -3.19 3.67
C ILE A 55 -1.62 -4.21 4.50
N PRO A 56 -1.15 -5.34 3.93
CA PRO A 56 -0.36 -6.32 4.69
C PRO A 56 0.98 -5.75 5.16
N LEU A 57 1.58 -4.81 4.41
CA LEU A 57 2.81 -4.12 4.81
C LEU A 57 2.60 -3.25 6.05
N SER A 58 1.48 -2.53 6.11
CA SER A 58 1.16 -1.67 7.25
C SER A 58 0.94 -2.50 8.51
N PHE A 59 0.24 -3.64 8.40
CA PHE A 59 0.12 -4.59 9.49
C PHE A 59 1.46 -5.17 9.93
N GLN A 60 2.32 -5.54 8.97
CA GLN A 60 3.65 -6.04 9.28
C GLN A 60 4.49 -4.99 10.01
N LEU A 61 4.46 -3.73 9.58
CA LEU A 61 5.15 -2.62 10.24
C LEU A 61 4.65 -2.40 11.67
N ILE A 62 3.33 -2.45 11.88
CA ILE A 62 2.74 -2.31 13.23
C ILE A 62 3.25 -3.43 14.15
N ILE A 63 3.32 -4.66 13.64
CA ILE A 63 3.76 -5.81 14.45
C ILE A 63 5.26 -5.75 14.74
N THR A 64 6.08 -5.27 13.80
CA THR A 64 7.55 -5.24 13.96
C THR A 64 8.05 -4.02 14.72
N GLU A 65 7.42 -2.86 14.59
CA GLU A 65 7.92 -1.58 15.14
C GLU A 65 7.20 -1.15 16.43
N LEU A 66 5.94 -1.57 16.67
CA LEU A 66 5.23 -1.20 17.90
C LEU A 66 5.44 -2.26 19.01
N PRO A 67 5.64 -1.82 20.27
CA PRO A 67 5.64 -2.73 21.41
C PRO A 67 4.26 -3.36 21.60
N ALA A 68 4.21 -4.58 22.16
CA ALA A 68 2.98 -5.38 22.28
C ALA A 68 1.80 -4.63 22.95
N SER A 69 2.09 -3.74 23.90
CA SER A 69 1.07 -2.92 24.58
C SER A 69 0.39 -1.89 23.67
N LYS A 70 1.04 -1.49 22.56
CA LYS A 70 0.55 -0.48 21.61
C LYS A 70 0.04 -1.06 20.30
N MET A 71 0.20 -2.36 20.06
CA MET A 71 -0.27 -3.03 18.84
C MET A 71 -1.77 -2.79 18.59
N ALA A 72 -2.62 -2.93 19.62
CA ALA A 72 -4.06 -2.69 19.50
C ALA A 72 -4.37 -1.24 19.05
N MET A 73 -3.65 -0.26 19.59
CA MET A 73 -3.77 1.15 19.17
C MET A 73 -3.29 1.35 17.74
N GLY A 74 -2.18 0.73 17.34
CA GLY A 74 -1.66 0.80 15.96
C GLY A 74 -2.64 0.23 14.94
N MET A 75 -3.23 -0.93 15.24
CA MET A 75 -4.26 -1.56 14.41
C MET A 75 -5.53 -0.70 14.33
N ALA A 76 -5.97 -0.10 15.44
CA ALA A 76 -7.14 0.79 15.48
C ALA A 76 -6.92 2.06 14.65
N LEU A 77 -5.74 2.68 14.74
CA LEU A 77 -5.38 3.84 13.93
C LEU A 77 -5.33 3.52 12.43
N PHE A 78 -4.79 2.35 12.07
CA PHE A 78 -4.78 1.90 10.68
C PHE A 78 -6.20 1.72 10.13
N SER A 79 -7.10 1.11 10.92
CA SER A 79 -8.50 0.95 10.53
C SER A 79 -9.28 2.27 10.44
N LEU A 80 -8.86 3.32 11.15
CA LEU A 80 -9.46 4.66 11.05
C LEU A 80 -9.03 5.39 9.78
N ALA A 81 -7.80 5.14 9.33
CA ALA A 81 -7.18 5.84 8.20
C ALA A 81 -7.56 5.29 6.82
N ASN A 82 -8.27 4.16 6.77
CA ASN A 82 -8.63 3.43 5.56
C ASN A 82 -10.15 3.33 5.41
#